data_AF-A0A1F7JR21-F1
#
_entry.id   AF-A0A1F7JR21-F1
#
_cell.length_a   1.000
_cell.length_b   1.000
_cell.length_c   1.000
_cell.angle_alpha   90.00
_cell.angle_beta   90.00
_cell.angle_gamma   90.00
#
_symmetry.space_group_name_H-M   'P 1'
#
loop_
_entity.id
_entity.type
_entity.pdbx_description
1 polymer ?
#
loop_
_entity_poly.entity_id
_entity_poly.type
_entity_poly.pdbx_seq_one_letter_code
_entity_poly.pdbx_strand_id
1 'polypeptide(L)'
;MTPDNDFIVDELPGLKNIYLAGGFCGTGFKFAPIIGRILAELVFRKQTIYDIQRFRASRFGKITDFTILKSVPMYKNFIFPRNWKYLKMGVDALMLHKKLP
;
A
#
# COMPACT_ATOMS: atom_id res chain seq x y z
N MET A 1 -4.58 -0.55 -0.30
CA MET A 1 -4.38 -0.39 1.16
C MET A 1 -3.33 -1.40 1.59
N THR A 2 -2.33 -1.02 2.38
CA THR A 2 -1.28 -1.94 2.84
C THR A 2 -1.85 -2.91 3.89
N PRO A 3 -1.35 -4.15 4.01
CA PRO A 3 -1.91 -5.13 4.95
C PRO A 3 -1.92 -4.71 6.43
N ASP A 4 -1.04 -3.80 6.83
CA ASP A 4 -0.86 -3.30 8.20
C ASP A 4 -1.49 -1.91 8.42
N ASN A 5 -2.20 -1.38 7.43
CA ASN A 5 -2.79 -0.03 7.42
C ASN A 5 -1.77 1.12 7.55
N ASP A 6 -0.48 0.88 7.29
CA ASP A 6 0.56 1.91 7.37
C ASP A 6 1.20 2.18 6.00
N PHE A 7 1.73 3.37 5.79
CA PHE A 7 2.29 3.75 4.49
C PHE A 7 3.62 3.08 4.20
N ILE A 8 4.03 3.15 2.94
CA ILE A 8 5.34 2.73 2.44
C ILE A 8 6.09 3.99 2.03
N VAL A 9 7.35 4.11 2.45
CA VAL A 9 8.33 5.08 1.95
C VAL A 9 9.62 4.32 1.64
N ASP A 10 9.98 4.19 0.36
CA ASP A 10 11.14 3.39 -0.04
C ASP A 10 11.78 3.88 -1.34
N GLU A 11 13.00 3.42 -1.63
CA GLU A 11 13.58 3.48 -2.99
C GLU A 11 13.25 2.17 -3.70
N LEU A 12 12.83 2.23 -4.96
CA LEU A 12 12.39 1.04 -5.67
C LEU A 12 13.59 0.13 -5.99
N PRO A 13 13.58 -1.14 -5.55
CA PRO A 13 14.70 -2.03 -5.78
C PRO A 13 14.94 -2.24 -7.27
N GLY A 14 16.19 -2.06 -7.70
CA GLY A 14 16.60 -2.17 -9.11
C GLY A 14 16.47 -0.88 -9.92
N LEU A 15 15.81 0.17 -9.42
CA LEU A 15 15.68 1.46 -10.08
C LEU A 15 16.28 2.58 -9.22
N LYS A 16 17.44 3.11 -9.64
CA LYS A 16 18.11 4.21 -8.92
C LYS A 16 17.29 5.49 -8.99
N ASN A 17 17.23 6.21 -7.87
CA ASN A 17 16.57 7.52 -7.73
C ASN A 17 15.05 7.50 -8.00
N ILE A 18 14.41 6.32 -7.97
CA ILE A 18 12.95 6.22 -8.03
C ILE A 18 12.45 5.90 -6.62
N TYR A 19 11.71 6.83 -6.04
CA TYR A 19 11.16 6.70 -4.69
C TYR A 19 9.66 6.44 -4.72
N LEU A 20 9.22 5.55 -3.85
CA LEU A 20 7.82 5.21 -3.62
C LEU A 20 7.37 5.81 -2.29
N ALA A 21 6.29 6.59 -2.32
CA ALA A 21 5.50 6.92 -1.13
C ALA A 21 4.03 6.63 -1.40
N GLY A 22 3.47 5.64 -0.71
CA GLY A 22 2.13 5.16 -1.02
C GLY A 22 1.54 4.27 0.04
N GLY A 23 0.32 3.78 -0.19
CA GLY A 23 -0.35 2.92 0.79
C GLY A 23 -0.79 3.66 2.07
N PHE A 24 -1.13 4.94 1.96
CA PHE A 24 -1.50 5.79 3.10
C PHE A 24 -2.81 5.44 3.83
N CYS A 25 -3.57 4.44 3.38
CA CYS A 25 -4.73 3.88 4.10
C CYS A 25 -5.72 4.92 4.68
N GLY A 26 -5.98 6.02 3.96
CA GLY A 26 -6.87 7.09 4.40
C GLY A 26 -6.28 8.07 5.43
N THR A 27 -5.03 7.90 5.85
CA THR A 27 -4.34 8.77 6.82
C THR A 27 -3.35 9.75 6.20
N GLY A 28 -3.12 9.64 4.88
CA GLY A 28 -2.06 10.39 4.17
C GLY A 28 -2.13 11.90 4.33
N PHE A 29 -3.33 12.47 4.47
CA PHE A 29 -3.49 13.92 4.65
C PHE A 29 -2.78 14.46 5.91
N LYS A 30 -2.72 13.66 6.99
CA LYS A 30 -2.07 14.04 8.24
C LYS A 30 -0.55 14.08 8.12
N PHE A 31 0.00 13.22 7.26
CA PHE A 31 1.43 13.00 7.11
C PHE A 31 2.01 13.67 5.86
N ALA A 32 1.17 14.23 4.98
CA ALA A 32 1.61 14.81 3.71
C ALA A 32 2.76 15.82 3.84
N PRO A 33 2.77 16.77 4.81
CA PRO A 33 3.88 17.72 4.93
C PRO A 33 5.22 17.06 5.27
N ILE A 34 5.22 16.13 6.23
CA ILE A 34 6.45 15.47 6.69
C ILE A 34 6.96 14.46 5.66
N ILE A 35 6.06 13.71 5.01
CA ILE A 35 6.44 12.76 3.96
C ILE A 35 6.96 13.49 2.72
N GLY A 36 6.36 14.62 2.34
CA GLY A 36 6.87 15.47 1.26
C GLY A 36 8.29 15.95 1.52
N ARG A 37 8.59 16.38 2.76
CA ARG A 37 9.94 16.76 3.16
C ARG A 37 10.91 15.57 3.10
N ILE A 38 10.54 14.42 3.65
CA ILE A 38 11.35 13.19 3.62
C ILE A 38 11.69 12.82 2.18
N LEU A 39 10.70 12.83 1.28
CA LEU A 39 10.91 12.52 -0.14
C LEU A 39 11.85 13.51 -0.81
N ALA A 40 11.70 14.81 -0.55
CA ALA A 40 12.61 15.81 -1.07
C ALA A 40 14.05 15.57 -0.59
N GLU A 41 14.25 15.29 0.72
CA GLU A 41 15.55 14.98 1.28
C GLU A 41 16.17 13.70 0.66
N LEU A 42 15.37 12.65 0.47
CA LEU A 42 15.83 11.43 -0.19
C LEU A 42 16.20 11.68 -1.66
N VAL A 43 15.40 12.43 -2.41
CA VAL A 43 15.69 12.75 -3.82
C VAL A 43 16.97 13.59 -3.95
N PHE A 44 17.11 14.65 -3.16
CA PHE A 44 18.21 15.60 -3.32
C PHE A 44 19.50 15.20 -2.57
N ARG A 45 19.38 14.51 -1.44
CA ARG A 45 20.50 14.21 -0.53
C ARG A 45 20.74 12.72 -0.32
N LYS A 46 19.87 11.84 -0.83
CA LYS A 46 19.91 10.38 -0.62
C LYS A 46 19.83 9.94 0.84
N GLN A 47 19.49 10.85 1.75
CA GLN A 47 19.37 10.60 3.17
C GLN A 47 18.39 11.56 3.80
N THR A 48 17.82 11.14 4.93
CA THR A 48 16.97 11.97 5.79
C THR A 48 17.31 11.70 7.24
N ILE A 49 17.04 12.66 8.12
CA ILE A 49 17.26 12.51 9.57
C ILE A 49 16.16 11.68 10.26
N TYR A 50 15.04 11.47 9.59
CA TYR A 50 13.90 10.73 10.13
C TYR A 50 14.12 9.24 9.98
N ASP A 51 13.86 8.47 11.04
CA ASP A 51 13.84 7.01 10.94
C ASP A 51 12.61 6.55 10.16
N ILE A 52 12.86 5.99 8.98
CA ILE A 52 11.83 5.47 8.08
C ILE A 52 11.91 3.94 7.91
N GLN A 53 12.71 3.23 8.71
CA GLN A 53 12.93 1.79 8.55
C GLN A 53 11.62 0.99 8.62
N ARG A 54 10.72 1.36 9.55
CA ARG A 54 9.41 0.72 9.68
C ARG A 54 8.47 0.93 8.48
N PHE A 55 8.76 1.90 7.60
CA PHE A 55 7.96 2.21 6.42
C PHE A 55 8.54 1.60 5.13
N ARG A 56 9.64 0.86 5.20
CA ARG A 56 10.20 0.16 4.05
C ARG A 56 9.24 -0.92 3.55
N ALA A 57 9.25 -1.17 2.24
CA ALA A 57 8.47 -2.23 1.62
C ALA A 57 8.95 -3.62 2.08
N SER A 58 10.25 -3.73 2.42
CA SER A 58 10.88 -4.95 2.91
C SER A 58 10.22 -5.54 4.17
N ARG A 59 9.47 -4.74 4.94
CA ARG A 59 8.74 -5.24 6.13
C ARG A 59 7.68 -6.29 5.81
N PHE A 60 7.21 -6.35 4.56
CA PHE A 60 6.25 -7.34 4.10
C PHE A 60 6.92 -8.61 3.54
N GLY A 61 8.25 -8.68 3.53
CA GLY A 61 8.99 -9.81 2.95
C GLY A 61 8.76 -9.97 1.44
N LYS A 62 8.83 -11.20 0.94
CA LYS A 62 8.45 -11.51 -0.45
C LYS A 62 6.93 -11.37 -0.60
N ILE A 63 6.51 -10.58 -1.58
CA ILE A 63 5.11 -10.47 -1.96
C ILE A 63 4.66 -11.85 -2.46
N THR A 64 3.77 -12.49 -1.73
CA THR A 64 3.12 -13.75 -2.11
C THR A 64 1.64 -13.49 -2.42
N ASP A 65 0.97 -14.44 -3.08
CA ASP A 65 -0.46 -14.35 -3.40
C ASP A 65 -1.34 -14.06 -2.17
N PHE A 66 -0.89 -14.46 -0.98
CA PHE A 66 -1.56 -14.22 0.29
C PHE A 66 -1.64 -12.72 0.67
N THR A 67 -0.61 -11.93 0.31
CA THR A 67 -0.59 -10.47 0.54
C THR A 67 -1.64 -9.77 -0.31
N ILE A 68 -1.83 -10.21 -1.55
CA ILE A 68 -2.86 -9.70 -2.47
C ILE A 68 -4.26 -10.03 -1.91
N LEU A 69 -4.47 -11.26 -1.45
CA LEU A 69 -5.76 -11.73 -0.93
C LEU A 69 -6.20 -11.02 0.35
N LYS A 70 -5.29 -10.48 1.18
CA LYS A 70 -5.67 -9.66 2.36
C LYS A 70 -5.98 -8.21 2.04
N SER A 71 -5.37 -7.65 1.01
CA SER A 71 -5.59 -6.23 0.63
C SER A 71 -7.00 -5.96 0.09
N VAL A 72 -7.59 -6.92 -0.62
CA VAL A 72 -8.90 -6.79 -1.30
C VAL A 72 -10.09 -6.76 -0.31
N PRO A 73 -10.19 -7.69 0.68
CA PRO A 73 -11.24 -7.64 1.70
C PRO A 73 -11.14 -6.41 2.61
N MET A 74 -9.93 -5.90 2.84
CA MET A 74 -9.72 -4.75 3.72
C MET A 74 -10.32 -3.46 3.14
N TYR A 75 -10.21 -3.25 1.83
CA TYR A 75 -10.88 -2.14 1.13
C TYR A 75 -12.41 -2.24 1.24
N LYS A 76 -12.95 -3.46 1.16
CA LYS A 76 -14.39 -3.75 1.26
C LYS A 76 -14.96 -3.40 2.64
N ASN A 77 -14.20 -3.60 3.71
CA ASN A 77 -14.64 -3.33 5.08
C ASN A 77 -14.47 -1.87 5.52
N PHE A 78 -13.55 -1.12 4.92
CA PHE A 78 -13.22 0.24 5.35
C PHE A 78 -14.07 1.33 4.67
N ILE A 79 -14.38 1.17 3.38
CA ILE A 79 -15.09 2.20 2.59
C ILE A 79 -16.60 1.91 2.52
N PHE A 80 -17.02 0.66 2.74
CA PHE A 80 -18.41 0.24 2.53
C PHE A 80 -18.97 -0.51 3.76
N PRO A 81 -19.45 0.20 4.79
CA PRO A 81 -20.17 -0.46 5.87
C PRO A 81 -21.52 -0.95 5.32
N ARG A 82 -21.71 -2.28 5.32
CA ARG A 82 -22.99 -3.03 5.18
C ARG A 82 -23.99 -2.46 4.15
N ASN A 83 -24.22 -3.18 3.03
CA ASN A 83 -25.42 -3.10 2.15
C ASN A 83 -25.21 -2.66 0.69
N TRP A 84 -24.12 -3.04 0.00
CA TRP A 84 -24.06 -2.87 -1.47
C TRP A 84 -23.97 -4.20 -2.24
N LYS A 85 -25.10 -4.59 -2.85
CA LYS A 85 -25.32 -5.87 -3.56
C LYS A 85 -24.42 -6.07 -4.79
N TYR A 86 -24.06 -4.97 -5.47
CA TYR A 86 -23.37 -5.02 -6.76
C TYR A 86 -21.87 -5.33 -6.68
N LEU A 87 -21.20 -4.96 -5.58
CA LEU A 87 -19.77 -5.27 -5.40
C LEU A 87 -19.54 -6.74 -5.03
N LYS A 88 -20.53 -7.39 -4.38
CA LYS A 88 -20.50 -8.82 -4.10
C LYS A 88 -20.48 -9.63 -5.42
N MET A 89 -21.32 -9.25 -6.39
CA MET A 89 -21.33 -9.87 -7.72
C MET A 89 -20.00 -9.70 -8.46
N GLY A 90 -19.37 -8.52 -8.40
CA GLY A 90 -18.08 -8.29 -9.07
C GLY A 90 -16.93 -9.11 -8.48
N VAL A 91 -16.87 -9.25 -7.16
CA VAL A 91 -15.85 -10.08 -6.48
C VAL A 91 -16.14 -11.57 -6.69
N ASP A 92 -17.40 -11.99 -6.62
CA ASP A 92 -17.80 -13.39 -6.88
C ASP A 92 -17.47 -13.78 -8.34
N ALA A 93 -17.65 -12.87 -9.31
CA ALA A 93 -17.27 -13.08 -10.71
C ALA A 93 -15.74 -13.20 -10.90
N LEU A 94 -14.95 -12.37 -10.21
CA LEU A 94 -13.48 -12.44 -10.21
C LEU A 94 -12.95 -13.74 -9.57
N MET A 95 -13.63 -14.22 -8.53
CA MET A 95 -13.28 -15.49 -7.87
C MET A 95 -13.74 -16.71 -8.68
N LEU A 96 -14.83 -16.61 -9.46
CA LEU A 96 -15.26 -17.65 -10.39
C LEU A 96 -14.29 -17.81 -11.57
N HIS A 97 -13.76 -16.71 -12.11
CA HIS A 97 -12.82 -16.76 -13.24
C HIS A 97 -11.48 -17.41 -12.89
N LYS A 98 -11.10 -17.47 -11.61
CA LYS A 98 -9.90 -18.19 -11.14
C LYS A 98 -10.14 -19.70 -10.89
N LYS A 99 -11.34 -20.20 -11.16
CA LYS A 99 -11.76 -21.60 -10.91
C LYS A 99 -12.20 -22.36 -12.16
N LEU A 100 -11.90 -21.85 -13.36
CA LEU A 100 -12.08 -22.63 -14.60
C LEU A 100 -10.74 -23.26 -15.00
N PRO A 101 -10.76 -24.52 -15.47
CA PRO A 101 -9.56 -25.35 -15.67
C PRO A 101 -8.57 -24.77 -16.69
#